data_AF-A0A7H0HK45-F1
#
_entry.id   AF-A0A7H0HK45-F1
#
_cell.length_a   1.000
_cell.length_b   1.000
_cell.length_c   1.000
_cell.angle_alpha   90.00
_cell.angle_beta   90.00
_cell.angle_gamma   90.00
#
_symmetry.space_group_name_H-M   'P 1'
#
loop_
_entity.id
_entity.type
_entity.pdbx_description
1 polymer ?
#
loop_
_entity_poly.entity_id
_entity_poly.type
_entity_poly.pdbx_seq_one_letter_code
_entity_poly.pdbx_strand_id
1 'polypeptide(L)'
;MTTAVLAHRADLPRQKARSASAAASPAGGVGGRSIAEIVTMHCEGVLAPMGVIVEFLDAQVGTWQYSLDDGESWRTIRTDLINRPGHMGLALERAARLRVLPFGGGARSGARIVFHAAQRAPGEGNGSYRAYAPDDRGDAAHSITLVLGLGAINGMPPAVAASRPRNKRALAAQRCAA
;
A
#
# COMPACT_ATOMS: atom_id res chain seq x y z
N MET A 1 60.54 -9.43 -13.38
CA MET A 1 60.11 -9.62 -11.98
C MET A 1 58.89 -8.75 -11.73
N THR A 2 57.87 -9.35 -11.14
CA THR A 2 56.76 -8.75 -10.35
C THR A 2 55.61 -8.02 -11.09
N THR A 3 54.49 -8.73 -11.09
CA THR A 3 53.08 -8.35 -11.31
C THR A 3 52.60 -7.24 -10.37
N ALA A 4 51.67 -6.38 -10.83
CA ALA A 4 50.52 -5.94 -10.02
C ALA A 4 49.44 -5.29 -10.90
N VAL A 5 48.31 -5.99 -11.02
CA VAL A 5 47.00 -5.44 -11.39
C VAL A 5 46.41 -4.77 -10.15
N LEU A 6 45.91 -3.55 -10.25
CA LEU A 6 44.92 -3.06 -9.28
C LEU A 6 43.90 -2.13 -9.95
N ALA A 7 42.67 -2.64 -10.01
CA ALA A 7 41.49 -1.93 -10.44
C ALA A 7 41.18 -0.78 -9.49
N HIS A 8 40.93 0.42 -10.02
CA HIS A 8 40.32 1.51 -9.26
C HIS A 8 38.83 1.54 -9.53
N ARG A 9 38.07 0.97 -8.59
CA ARG A 9 36.61 1.03 -8.52
C ARG A 9 36.18 2.48 -8.27
N ALA A 10 35.14 2.88 -9.00
CA ALA A 10 34.45 4.15 -8.86
C ALA A 10 33.95 4.39 -7.42
N ASP A 11 34.25 5.58 -6.90
CA ASP A 11 33.74 6.10 -5.64
C ASP A 11 32.36 6.74 -5.90
N LEU A 12 31.29 6.01 -5.59
CA LEU A 12 29.92 6.53 -5.56
C LEU A 12 29.63 7.02 -4.14
N PRO A 13 29.21 8.29 -3.95
CA PRO A 13 28.95 8.80 -2.61
C PRO A 13 27.80 8.04 -1.96
N ARG A 14 28.06 7.49 -0.77
CA ARG A 14 27.07 6.91 0.14
C ARG A 14 25.95 7.91 0.40
N GLN A 15 24.79 7.71 -0.22
CA GLN A 15 23.56 8.41 0.14
C GLN A 15 23.23 8.10 1.62
N LYS A 16 23.41 9.09 2.49
CA LYS A 16 22.91 9.08 3.86
C LYS A 16 21.40 8.84 3.80
N ALA A 17 20.95 7.66 4.22
CA ALA A 17 19.56 7.40 4.52
C ALA A 17 19.11 8.40 5.60
N ARG A 18 18.35 9.43 5.20
CA ARG A 18 17.71 10.33 6.16
C ARG A 18 16.54 9.58 6.75
N SER A 19 16.70 9.12 7.99
CA SER A 19 15.59 8.68 8.82
C SER A 19 14.68 9.89 9.07
N ALA A 20 13.60 10.01 8.30
CA ALA A 20 12.55 10.98 8.59
C ALA A 20 11.89 10.56 9.91
N SER A 21 12.02 11.42 10.94
CA SER A 21 11.36 11.23 12.23
C SER A 21 9.85 11.30 12.02
N ALA A 22 9.18 10.18 12.25
CA ALA A 22 7.74 10.08 12.12
C ALA A 22 7.07 10.91 13.23
N ALA A 23 6.41 12.00 12.84
CA ALA A 23 5.42 12.64 13.69
C ALA A 23 4.38 11.58 14.07
N ALA A 24 4.18 11.36 15.37
CA ALA A 24 3.25 10.38 15.90
C ALA A 24 1.85 10.64 15.35
N SER A 25 1.41 9.79 14.41
CA SER A 25 0.04 9.80 13.92
C SER A 25 -0.87 9.25 15.02
N PRO A 26 -2.07 9.83 15.23
CA PRO A 26 -2.99 9.36 16.25
C PRO A 26 -3.31 7.88 16.05
N ALA A 27 -3.30 7.13 17.15
CA ALA A 27 -3.69 5.73 17.17
C ALA A 27 -5.13 5.57 16.66
N GLY A 28 -5.35 4.56 15.80
CA GLY A 28 -6.65 3.87 15.76
C GLY A 28 -7.56 4.10 14.57
N GLY A 29 -7.06 4.43 13.38
CA GLY A 29 -7.83 4.25 12.16
C GLY A 29 -7.46 2.96 11.44
N VAL A 30 -8.45 2.12 11.10
CA VAL A 30 -8.32 1.00 10.15
C VAL A 30 -9.06 1.31 8.85
N GLY A 31 -9.13 2.60 8.50
CA GLY A 31 -9.78 3.12 7.30
C GLY A 31 -9.13 2.70 6.00
N GLY A 32 -7.87 2.32 6.08
CA GLY A 32 -6.97 2.14 4.95
C GLY A 32 -6.75 3.44 4.18
N ARG A 33 -5.59 3.50 3.54
CA ARG A 33 -5.21 4.64 2.72
C ARG A 33 -5.30 4.29 1.25
N SER A 34 -5.72 5.24 0.43
CA SER A 34 -5.77 5.04 -1.02
C SER A 34 -4.36 4.83 -1.59
N ILE A 35 -4.25 4.06 -2.68
CA ILE A 35 -2.96 3.87 -3.37
C ILE A 35 -2.35 5.21 -3.79
N ALA A 36 -3.18 6.12 -4.32
CA ALA A 36 -2.75 7.47 -4.70
C ALA A 36 -2.12 8.23 -3.53
N GLU A 37 -2.77 8.20 -2.36
CA GLU A 37 -2.24 8.84 -1.15
C GLU A 37 -0.93 8.20 -0.69
N ILE A 38 -0.86 6.87 -0.63
CA ILE A 38 0.36 6.16 -0.22
C ILE A 38 1.54 6.56 -1.11
N VAL A 39 1.35 6.56 -2.43
CA VAL A 39 2.41 6.95 -3.37
C VAL A 39 2.75 8.44 -3.20
N THR A 40 1.76 9.33 -3.19
CA THR A 40 1.98 10.79 -3.12
C THR A 40 2.73 11.22 -1.85
N MET A 41 2.44 10.60 -0.70
CA MET A 41 3.07 11.00 0.57
C MET A 41 4.43 10.34 0.82
N HIS A 42 4.72 9.21 0.17
CA HIS A 42 5.92 8.43 0.48
C HIS A 42 6.90 8.28 -0.68
N CYS A 43 6.55 8.80 -1.87
CA CYS A 43 7.41 8.80 -3.04
C CYS A 43 7.59 10.25 -3.53
N GLU A 44 8.70 10.87 -3.18
CA GLU A 44 9.03 12.21 -3.66
C GLU A 44 9.26 12.20 -5.18
N GLY A 45 8.68 13.16 -5.89
CA GLY A 45 8.87 13.32 -7.35
C GLY A 45 8.19 12.26 -8.23
N VAL A 46 7.45 11.32 -7.65
CA VAL A 46 6.69 10.30 -8.38
C VAL A 46 5.24 10.76 -8.51
N LEU A 47 4.76 10.92 -9.75
CA LEU A 47 3.33 11.17 -10.00
C LEU A 47 2.52 9.94 -9.56
N ALA A 48 1.41 10.17 -8.86
CA ALA A 48 0.51 9.09 -8.47
C ALA A 48 0.03 8.31 -9.72
N PRO A 49 0.27 7.00 -9.80
CA PRO A 49 -0.08 6.23 -10.98
C PRO A 49 -1.61 6.08 -11.10
N MET A 50 -2.10 5.77 -12.30
CA MET A 50 -3.54 5.53 -12.52
C MET A 50 -4.01 4.24 -11.82
N GLY A 51 -3.10 3.31 -11.60
CA GLY A 51 -3.27 2.14 -10.76
C GLY A 51 -1.92 1.48 -10.48
N VAL A 52 -1.95 0.38 -9.74
CA VAL A 52 -0.77 -0.41 -9.41
C VAL A 52 -1.07 -1.89 -9.59
N ILE A 53 -0.01 -2.67 -9.77
CA ILE A 53 -0.02 -4.09 -9.47
C ILE A 53 0.72 -4.26 -8.15
N VAL A 54 0.03 -4.76 -7.12
CA VAL A 54 0.67 -5.10 -5.85
C VAL A 54 1.45 -6.40 -6.04
N GLU A 55 2.77 -6.30 -5.98
CA GLU A 55 3.70 -7.42 -6.20
C GLU A 55 4.06 -8.11 -4.89
N PHE A 56 4.09 -7.37 -3.79
CA PHE A 56 4.48 -7.92 -2.49
C PHE A 56 3.85 -7.16 -1.34
N LEU A 57 3.42 -7.90 -0.33
CA LEU A 57 3.02 -7.39 0.98
C LEU A 57 3.66 -8.23 2.08
N ASP A 58 4.14 -7.59 3.13
CA ASP A 58 4.69 -8.29 4.28
C ASP A 58 3.59 -9.08 5.02
N ALA A 59 3.49 -10.38 4.74
CA ALA A 59 2.49 -11.25 5.33
C ALA A 59 2.68 -11.48 6.83
N GLN A 60 3.81 -11.05 7.42
CA GLN A 60 4.14 -11.28 8.82
C GLN A 60 3.64 -10.18 9.76
N VAL A 61 3.14 -9.06 9.21
CA VAL A 61 2.64 -7.94 10.02
C VAL A 61 1.15 -8.07 10.34
N GLY A 62 0.38 -8.83 9.56
CA GLY A 62 -1.06 -8.93 9.74
C GLY A 62 -1.82 -9.43 8.52
N THR A 63 -3.15 -9.42 8.64
CA THR A 63 -4.06 -9.72 7.52
C THR A 63 -4.24 -8.46 6.66
N TRP A 64 -3.75 -8.52 5.43
CA TRP A 64 -3.90 -7.45 4.45
C TRP A 64 -5.28 -7.47 3.80
N GLN A 65 -5.85 -6.28 3.63
CA GLN A 65 -7.15 -6.10 3.00
C GLN A 65 -7.13 -4.91 2.05
N TYR A 66 -7.97 -4.97 1.03
CA TYR A 66 -8.25 -3.86 0.14
C TYR A 66 -9.75 -3.55 0.08
N SER A 67 -10.07 -2.32 -0.30
CA SER A 67 -11.43 -1.87 -0.59
C SER A 67 -11.44 -1.15 -1.94
N LEU A 68 -12.53 -1.35 -2.69
CA LEU A 68 -12.80 -0.68 -3.97
C LEU A 68 -13.93 0.35 -3.87
N ASP A 69 -14.57 0.44 -2.71
CA ASP A 69 -15.78 1.22 -2.42
C ASP A 69 -15.54 2.17 -1.24
N ASP A 70 -14.40 2.86 -1.27
CA ASP A 70 -13.98 3.87 -0.28
C ASP A 70 -13.98 3.39 1.19
N GLY A 71 -13.80 2.09 1.40
CA GLY A 71 -13.74 1.48 2.73
C GLY A 71 -15.08 0.98 3.25
N GLU A 72 -16.16 1.00 2.45
CA GLU A 72 -17.46 0.42 2.81
C GLU A 72 -17.36 -1.10 2.97
N SER A 73 -16.66 -1.79 2.06
CA SER A 73 -16.39 -3.22 2.14
C SER A 73 -14.91 -3.55 1.95
N TRP A 74 -14.47 -4.61 2.62
CA TRP A 74 -13.06 -5.02 2.65
C TRP A 74 -12.91 -6.47 2.23
N ARG A 75 -11.93 -6.71 1.36
CA ARG A 75 -11.58 -8.03 0.83
C ARG A 75 -10.17 -8.39 1.25
N THR A 76 -9.98 -9.63 1.69
CA THR A 76 -8.65 -10.13 2.08
C THR A 76 -7.76 -10.32 0.85
N ILE A 77 -6.50 -9.89 0.97
CA ILE A 77 -5.47 -10.12 -0.04
C ILE A 77 -4.81 -11.47 0.22
N ARG A 78 -4.71 -12.29 -0.83
CA ARG A 78 -3.96 -13.55 -0.84
C ARG A 78 -2.47 -13.26 -0.98
N THR A 79 -1.83 -12.95 0.14
CA THR A 79 -0.38 -12.67 0.18
C THR A 79 0.45 -13.87 -0.24
N ASP A 80 -0.04 -15.09 -0.02
CA ASP A 80 0.52 -16.34 -0.53
C ASP A 80 0.60 -16.39 -2.07
N LEU A 81 -0.39 -15.80 -2.75
CA LEU A 81 -0.46 -15.77 -4.20
C LEU A 81 0.42 -14.68 -4.82
N ILE A 82 0.52 -13.51 -4.17
CA ILE A 82 1.34 -12.41 -4.72
C ILE A 82 2.83 -12.54 -4.34
N ASN A 83 3.16 -13.11 -3.18
CA ASN A 83 4.55 -13.22 -2.73
C ASN A 83 5.28 -14.44 -3.30
N ARG A 84 4.59 -15.36 -3.98
CA ARG A 84 5.22 -16.53 -4.61
C ARG A 84 5.94 -16.15 -5.92
N PRO A 85 6.97 -16.91 -6.31
CA PRO A 85 7.51 -16.85 -7.66
C PRO A 85 6.40 -17.08 -8.73
N GLY A 86 6.51 -16.39 -9.86
CA GLY A 86 5.57 -16.49 -10.98
C GLY A 86 4.88 -15.19 -11.40
N HIS A 87 5.30 -14.05 -10.86
CA HIS A 87 4.86 -12.69 -11.27
C HIS A 87 3.33 -12.54 -11.31
N MET A 88 2.67 -13.03 -10.25
CA MET A 88 1.24 -12.82 -10.05
C MET A 88 1.08 -11.65 -9.08
N GLY A 89 0.27 -10.66 -9.42
CA GLY A 89 0.03 -9.50 -8.57
C GLY A 89 -1.45 -9.13 -8.49
N LEU A 90 -1.81 -8.31 -7.52
CA LEU A 90 -3.18 -7.79 -7.38
C LEU A 90 -3.28 -6.43 -8.07
N ALA A 91 -4.10 -6.33 -9.12
CA ALA A 91 -4.31 -5.06 -9.81
C ALA A 91 -5.28 -4.18 -9.01
N LEU A 92 -4.86 -2.95 -8.68
CA LEU A 92 -5.65 -1.99 -7.92
C LEU A 92 -5.62 -0.62 -8.60
N GLU A 93 -6.76 0.05 -8.68
CA GLU A 93 -6.81 1.45 -9.11
C GLU A 93 -6.27 2.40 -8.04
N ARG A 94 -5.93 3.62 -8.45
CA ARG A 94 -5.38 4.66 -7.56
C ARG A 94 -6.28 4.98 -6.35
N ALA A 95 -7.60 4.82 -6.51
CA ALA A 95 -8.59 5.09 -5.46
C ALA A 95 -8.80 3.90 -4.53
N ALA A 96 -8.36 2.69 -4.89
CA ALA A 96 -8.46 1.53 -4.02
C ALA A 96 -7.71 1.77 -2.72
N ARG A 97 -8.30 1.34 -1.60
CA ARG A 97 -7.71 1.51 -0.28
C ARG A 97 -7.00 0.24 0.15
N LEU A 98 -5.89 0.39 0.83
CA LEU A 98 -5.10 -0.69 1.42
C LEU A 98 -5.06 -0.53 2.93
N ARG A 99 -5.26 -1.64 3.66
CA ARG A 99 -5.05 -1.69 5.11
C ARG A 99 -4.46 -3.03 5.53
N VAL A 100 -3.93 -3.06 6.74
CA VAL A 100 -3.45 -4.26 7.42
C VAL A 100 -4.05 -4.33 8.82
N LEU A 101 -4.63 -5.48 9.15
CA LEU A 101 -5.10 -5.83 10.49
C LEU A 101 -3.96 -6.55 11.22
N PRO A 102 -3.27 -5.91 12.18
CA PRO A 102 -2.06 -6.47 12.75
C PRO A 102 -2.32 -7.77 13.51
N PHE A 103 -1.40 -8.72 13.45
CA PHE A 103 -1.44 -9.86 14.36
C PHE A 103 -1.14 -9.39 15.79
N GLY A 104 -1.94 -9.82 16.77
CA GLY A 104 -1.67 -9.52 18.18
C GLY A 104 -0.35 -10.19 18.63
N GLY A 105 0.36 -9.57 19.60
CA GLY A 105 1.46 -10.23 20.31
C GLY A 105 2.89 -9.71 20.04
N GLY A 106 3.10 -8.69 19.20
CA GLY A 106 4.43 -8.11 19.02
C GLY A 106 4.47 -6.92 18.06
N ALA A 107 5.19 -5.88 18.45
CA ALA A 107 5.18 -4.55 17.84
C ALA A 107 6.01 -4.47 16.53
N ARG A 108 5.61 -5.16 15.46
CA ARG A 108 6.04 -4.69 14.13
C ARG A 108 5.33 -3.38 13.87
N SER A 109 6.07 -2.29 13.99
CA SER A 109 5.56 -0.93 13.81
C SER A 109 5.43 -0.53 12.35
N GLY A 110 5.98 -1.32 11.42
CA GLY A 110 5.90 -1.08 9.99
C GLY A 110 5.96 -2.34 9.14
N ALA A 111 5.73 -2.18 7.84
CA ALA A 111 5.60 -3.25 6.87
C ALA A 111 6.23 -2.87 5.54
N ARG A 112 6.80 -3.87 4.84
CA ARG A 112 7.26 -3.71 3.45
C ARG A 112 6.10 -3.90 2.48
N ILE A 113 6.03 -3.01 1.49
CA ILE A 113 5.08 -3.04 0.39
C ILE A 113 5.84 -2.85 -0.92
N VAL A 114 5.48 -3.59 -1.95
CA VAL A 114 6.01 -3.38 -3.31
C VAL A 114 4.85 -3.21 -4.28
N PHE A 115 4.85 -2.06 -4.95
CA PHE A 115 3.93 -1.78 -6.05
C PHE A 115 4.71 -1.77 -7.35
N HIS A 116 4.04 -2.16 -8.42
CA HIS A 116 4.42 -1.83 -9.76
C HIS A 116 3.47 -0.74 -10.27
N ALA A 117 4.00 0.43 -10.62
CA ALA A 117 3.20 1.53 -11.14
C ALA A 117 2.64 1.16 -12.52
N ALA A 118 1.31 1.01 -12.62
CA ALA A 118 0.66 0.76 -13.90
C ALA A 118 0.39 2.11 -14.58
N GLN A 119 0.86 2.26 -15.83
CA GLN A 119 0.60 3.47 -16.62
C GLN A 119 -0.89 3.64 -16.96
N ARG A 120 -1.66 2.53 -16.97
CA ARG A 120 -3.10 2.53 -17.21
C ARG A 120 -3.86 1.99 -16.01
N ALA A 121 -5.02 2.57 -15.74
CA ALA A 121 -5.94 2.03 -14.75
C ALA A 121 -6.35 0.59 -15.12
N PRO A 122 -6.43 -0.33 -14.14
CA PRO A 122 -6.93 -1.69 -14.33
C PRO A 122 -8.30 -1.78 -15.02
N GLY A 123 -9.19 -0.80 -14.82
CA GLY A 123 -10.55 -0.84 -15.35
C GLY A 123 -11.31 -2.05 -14.81
N GLU A 124 -11.85 -2.88 -15.70
CA GLU A 124 -12.51 -4.15 -15.34
C GLU A 124 -11.60 -5.12 -14.55
N GLY A 125 -10.27 -4.97 -14.65
CA GLY A 125 -9.30 -5.75 -13.89
C GLY A 125 -9.11 -5.31 -12.44
N ASN A 126 -9.77 -4.26 -11.96
CA ASN A 126 -9.60 -3.74 -10.61
C ASN A 126 -10.03 -4.79 -9.54
N GLY A 127 -9.13 -5.09 -8.60
CA GLY A 127 -9.31 -6.14 -7.60
C GLY A 127 -9.04 -7.57 -8.07
N SER A 128 -8.54 -7.75 -9.30
CA SER A 128 -8.23 -9.08 -9.86
C SER A 128 -6.75 -9.43 -9.71
N TYR A 129 -6.46 -10.72 -9.47
CA TYR A 129 -5.10 -11.23 -9.55
C TYR A 129 -4.72 -11.48 -11.01
N ARG A 130 -3.58 -10.95 -11.44
CA ARG A 130 -3.13 -11.04 -12.82
C ARG A 130 -1.64 -11.32 -12.88
N ALA A 131 -1.25 -12.11 -13.89
CA ALA A 131 0.13 -12.19 -14.26
C ALA A 131 0.59 -10.82 -14.78
N TYR A 132 1.79 -10.42 -14.40
CA TYR A 132 2.46 -9.26 -14.95
C TYR A 132 3.82 -9.70 -15.48
N ALA A 133 4.19 -9.25 -16.68
CA ALA A 133 5.52 -9.56 -17.18
C ALA A 133 6.53 -8.64 -16.46
N PRO A 134 7.57 -9.19 -15.81
CA PRO A 134 8.63 -8.36 -15.24
C PRO A 134 9.42 -7.63 -16.33
N ASP A 135 9.32 -8.09 -17.59
CA ASP A 135 10.08 -7.56 -18.74
C ASP A 135 9.25 -6.65 -19.66
N ASP A 136 7.90 -6.63 -19.58
CA ASP A 136 7.06 -5.64 -20.28
C ASP A 136 7.08 -4.26 -19.58
N ARG A 137 8.10 -4.03 -18.76
CA ARG A 137 8.34 -2.74 -18.12
C ARG A 137 8.88 -1.80 -19.18
N GLY A 138 8.01 -1.02 -19.82
CA GLY A 138 8.47 0.15 -20.57
C GLY A 138 9.30 1.04 -19.65
N ASP A 139 10.20 1.87 -20.19
CA ASP A 139 11.16 2.68 -19.41
C ASP A 139 10.53 3.58 -18.32
N ALA A 140 9.21 3.79 -18.31
CA ALA A 140 8.49 4.52 -17.27
C ALA A 140 7.87 3.62 -16.16
N ALA A 141 7.85 2.30 -16.33
CA ALA A 141 7.23 1.34 -15.43
C ALA A 141 8.23 0.83 -14.36
N HIS A 142 8.17 1.41 -13.17
CA HIS A 142 9.10 1.10 -12.08
C HIS A 142 8.39 0.43 -10.90
N SER A 143 9.08 -0.52 -10.25
CA SER A 143 8.63 -1.00 -8.95
C SER A 143 8.98 0.03 -7.87
N ILE A 144 7.98 0.35 -7.06
CA ILE A 144 8.09 1.22 -5.89
C ILE A 144 8.14 0.29 -4.67
N THR A 145 9.29 0.22 -4.01
CA THR A 145 9.44 -0.49 -2.73
C THR A 145 9.35 0.50 -1.59
N LEU A 146 8.39 0.29 -0.68
CA LEU A 146 8.17 1.12 0.49
C LEU A 146 8.31 0.29 1.76
N VAL A 147 8.79 0.93 2.83
CA VAL A 147 8.70 0.42 4.21
C VAL A 147 8.00 1.49 5.03
N LEU A 148 6.75 1.23 5.41
CA LEU A 148 5.87 2.22 6.02
C LEU A 148 5.45 1.79 7.41
N GLY A 149 5.27 2.75 8.31
CA GLY A 149 4.62 2.49 9.60
C GLY A 149 3.16 2.06 9.41
N LEU A 150 2.63 1.22 10.29
CA LEU A 150 1.26 0.70 10.15
C LEU A 150 0.20 1.81 10.17
N GLY A 151 0.43 2.91 10.91
CA GLY A 151 -0.45 4.08 10.90
C GLY A 151 -0.45 4.82 9.55
N ALA A 152 0.68 4.84 8.84
CA ALA A 152 0.76 5.44 7.50
C ALA A 152 -0.04 4.63 6.47
N ILE A 153 -0.05 3.30 6.61
CA ILE A 153 -0.83 2.37 5.78
C ILE A 153 -2.32 2.44 6.11
N ASN A 154 -2.66 2.33 7.41
CA ASN A 154 -4.04 2.19 7.84
C ASN A 154 -4.81 3.52 7.89
N GLY A 155 -4.11 4.66 7.98
CA GLY A 155 -4.71 5.99 7.96
C GLY A 155 -5.80 6.19 9.02
N MET A 156 -6.56 7.28 8.90
CA MET A 156 -7.84 7.42 9.61
C MET A 156 -8.98 6.89 8.71
N PRO A 157 -10.10 6.40 9.29
CA PRO A 157 -11.30 6.12 8.51
C PRO A 157 -11.70 7.38 7.73
N PRO A 158 -12.07 7.26 6.44
CA PRO A 158 -12.72 8.38 5.78
C PRO A 158 -13.98 8.76 6.55
N ALA A 159 -14.38 10.04 6.48
CA ALA A 159 -15.64 10.48 7.05
C ALA A 159 -16.78 9.79 6.29
N VAL A 160 -17.17 8.59 6.71
CA VAL A 160 -18.36 7.91 6.21
C VAL A 160 -19.52 8.86 6.46
N ALA A 161 -20.20 9.30 5.41
CA ALA A 161 -21.53 9.86 5.55
C ALA A 161 -22.37 8.77 6.18
N ALA A 162 -22.57 8.83 7.50
CA ALA A 162 -23.31 7.83 8.24
C ALA A 162 -24.60 7.55 7.47
N SER A 163 -24.81 6.28 7.09
CA SER A 163 -25.99 5.91 6.32
C SER A 163 -27.20 6.41 7.10
N ARG A 164 -27.90 7.42 6.55
CA ARG A 164 -29.02 8.07 7.24
C ARG A 164 -29.97 6.95 7.64
N PRO A 165 -30.31 6.80 8.93
CA PRO A 165 -31.10 5.67 9.39
C PRO A 165 -32.39 5.60 8.58
N ARG A 166 -32.54 4.54 7.78
CA ARG A 166 -33.67 4.37 6.87
C ARG A 166 -34.97 4.00 7.59
N ASN A 167 -34.93 3.71 8.89
CA ASN A 167 -36.11 3.34 9.67
C ASN A 167 -36.31 4.24 10.91
N LYS A 168 -37.59 4.41 11.26
CA LYS A 168 -38.06 5.31 12.33
C LYS A 168 -37.46 4.97 13.70
N ARG A 169 -37.17 3.68 13.95
CA ARG A 169 -36.55 3.20 15.20
C ARG A 169 -35.11 3.67 15.37
N ALA A 170 -34.27 3.58 14.33
CA ALA A 170 -32.90 4.05 14.43
C ALA A 170 -32.81 5.58 14.52
N LEU A 171 -33.74 6.30 13.87
CA LEU A 171 -33.85 7.77 14.02
C LEU A 171 -34.27 8.18 15.45
N ALA A 172 -35.16 7.41 16.09
CA ALA A 172 -35.58 7.66 17.47
C ALA A 172 -34.43 7.39 18.46
N ALA A 173 -33.67 6.32 18.27
CA ALA A 173 -32.51 6.01 19.11
C ALA A 173 -31.43 7.11 19.07
N GLN A 174 -31.21 7.73 17.90
CA GLN A 174 -30.27 8.85 17.77
C GLN A 174 -30.74 10.12 18.49
N ARG A 175 -32.05 10.38 18.53
CA ARG A 175 -32.62 11.54 19.23
C ARG A 175 -32.60 11.41 20.75
N CYS A 176 -32.60 10.19 21.27
CA CYS A 176 -32.50 9.94 22.71
C CYS A 176 -31.05 9.93 23.22
N ALA A 177 -30.06 9.92 22.32
CA ALA A 177 -28.63 9.88 22.65
C ALA A 177 -27.94 11.25 22.57
N ALA A 178 -28.69 12.32 22.30
CA ALA A 178 -28.26 13.72 22.33
C ALA A 178 -28.92 14.44 23.51
#